data_AF-A0A444R985-F1
#
_entry.id   AF-A0A444R985-F1
#
_cell.length_a   1.000
_cell.length_b   1.000
_cell.length_c   1.000
_cell.angle_alpha   90.00
_cell.angle_beta   90.00
_cell.angle_gamma   90.00
#
_symmetry.space_group_name_H-M   'P 1'
#
loop_
_entity.id
_entity.type
_entity.pdbx_description
1 polymer ?
#
loop_
_entity_poly.entity_id
_entity_poly.type
_entity_poly.pdbx_seq_one_letter_code
_entity_poly.pdbx_strand_id
1 'polypeptide(L)' 'VKAEGGSDERAMREAATDTAAALGFISAIGAIGGFFIPKAFGSSLALTGSPVGAMKVFLIFYIACVVITWAVYGRHSKK' A
#
# COMPACT_ATOMS: atom_id res chain seq x y z
N VAL A 1 -2.36 -10.76 23.34
CA VAL A 1 -3.61 -10.68 24.14
C VAL A 1 -4.46 -11.94 24.22
N LYS A 2 -5.15 -12.41 23.17
CA LYS A 2 -6.05 -13.59 23.30
C LYS A 2 -5.29 -14.91 23.54
N ALA A 3 -4.13 -15.08 22.89
CA ALA A 3 -3.24 -16.23 23.09
C ALA A 3 -2.50 -16.22 24.44
N GLU A 4 -2.51 -15.10 25.15
CA GLU A 4 -1.83 -14.90 26.44
C GLU A 4 -2.82 -14.88 27.62
N GLY A 5 -4.09 -15.27 27.38
CA GLY A 5 -5.13 -15.34 28.42
C GLY A 5 -5.91 -14.04 28.69
N GLY A 6 -5.78 -13.03 27.83
CA GLY A 6 -6.56 -11.78 27.92
C GLY A 6 -8.02 -11.94 27.49
N SER A 7 -8.92 -11.11 28.04
CA SER A 7 -10.35 -11.15 27.68
C SER A 7 -10.61 -10.73 26.22
N ASP A 8 -11.66 -11.30 25.63
CA ASP A 8 -12.07 -11.02 24.24
C ASP A 8 -12.33 -9.52 24.01
N GLU A 9 -12.90 -8.83 25.00
CA GLU A 9 -13.14 -7.39 24.96
C GLU A 9 -11.85 -6.58 24.83
N ARG A 10 -10.78 -6.97 25.55
CA ARG A 10 -9.47 -6.31 25.44
C ARG A 10 -8.82 -6.58 24.09
N ALA A 11 -8.90 -7.82 23.61
CA ALA A 11 -8.33 -8.19 22.32
C ALA A 11 -8.99 -7.43 21.15
N MET A 12 -10.32 -7.27 21.18
CA MET A 12 -11.03 -6.49 20.17
C MET A 12 -10.69 -5.01 20.24
N ARG A 13 -10.60 -4.43 21.44
CA ARG A 13 -10.27 -3.02 21.62
C ARG A 13 -8.88 -2.69 21.09
N GLU A 14 -7.88 -3.52 21.39
CA GLU A 14 -6.51 -3.34 20.90
C GLU A 14 -6.43 -3.49 19.38
N ALA A 15 -7.03 -4.54 18.81
CA ALA A 15 -7.08 -4.73 17.36
C ALA A 15 -7.73 -3.55 16.64
N ALA A 16 -8.81 -2.98 17.20
CA ALA A 16 -9.46 -1.79 16.64
C ALA A 16 -8.54 -0.56 16.67
N THR A 17 -7.86 -0.32 17.80
CA THR A 17 -6.93 0.81 17.94
C THR A 17 -5.73 0.68 16.99
N ASP A 18 -5.10 -0.49 16.92
CA ASP A 18 -3.95 -0.74 16.05
C ASP A 18 -4.32 -0.65 14.57
N THR A 19 -5.48 -1.20 14.19
CA THR A 19 -5.97 -1.11 12.81
C THR A 19 -6.26 0.33 12.44
N ALA A 20 -6.89 1.11 13.32
CA ALA A 20 -7.16 2.52 13.06
C ALA A 20 -5.87 3.34 12.88
N ALA A 21 -4.86 3.10 13.74
CA ALA A 21 -3.55 3.75 13.62
C ALA A 21 -2.84 3.36 12.31
N ALA A 22 -2.85 2.07 11.98
CA ALA A 22 -2.26 1.56 10.74
C ALA A 22 -2.92 2.17 9.51
N LEU A 23 -4.26 2.19 9.45
CA LEU A 23 -5.00 2.79 8.33
C LEU A 23 -4.72 4.29 8.18
N GLY A 24 -4.63 5.02 9.29
CA GLY A 24 -4.25 6.44 9.26
C GLY A 24 -2.87 6.67 8.64
N PHE A 25 -1.88 5.86 9.03
CA PHE A 25 -0.52 5.95 8.50
C PHE A 25 -0.43 5.53 7.03
N ILE A 26 -1.11 4.44 6.65
CA ILE A 26 -1.20 3.96 5.26
C ILE A 26 -1.84 5.04 4.36
N SER A 27 -2.89 5.71 4.85
CA SER A 27 -3.54 6.80 4.12
C SER A 27 -2.59 7.97 3.84
N ALA A 28 -1.82 8.40 4.84
CA ALA A 28 -0.84 9.48 4.69
C ALA A 28 0.24 9.14 3.64
N ILE A 29 0.71 7.88 3.61
CA ILE A 29 1.64 7.42 2.57
C ILE A 29 0.97 7.39 1.19
N GLY A 30 -0.28 6.90 1.11
CA GLY A 30 -1.04 6.82 -0.14
C GLY A 30 -1.24 8.18 -0.81
N ALA A 31 -1.40 9.25 -0.03
CA ALA A 31 -1.53 10.61 -0.53
C ALA A 31 -0.33 11.07 -1.38
N ILE A 32 0.88 10.56 -1.12
CA ILE A 32 2.10 10.86 -1.90
C ILE A 32 1.93 10.47 -3.38
N GLY A 33 1.16 9.42 -3.65
CA GLY A 33 0.85 8.97 -5.01
C GLY A 33 0.15 10.04 -5.85
N GLY A 34 -0.71 10.86 -5.23
CA GLY A 34 -1.43 11.94 -5.92
C GLY A 34 -0.51 13.06 -6.45
N PHE A 35 0.64 13.28 -5.81
CA PHE A 35 1.67 14.19 -6.31
C PHE A 35 2.63 13.50 -7.28
N PHE A 36 3.02 12.26 -6.98
CA PHE A 36 4.00 11.51 -7.77
C PHE A 36 3.55 11.32 -9.23
N ILE A 37 2.27 10.98 -9.45
CA ILE A 37 1.74 10.70 -10.79
C ILE A 37 1.83 11.91 -11.74
N PRO A 38 1.22 13.08 -11.43
CA PRO A 38 1.30 14.24 -12.31
C PRO A 38 2.74 14.75 -12.45
N LYS A 39 3.56 14.66 -11.40
CA LYS A 39 4.96 15.08 -11.49
C LYS A 39 5.79 14.17 -12.39
N ALA A 40 5.60 12.85 -12.32
CA ALA A 40 6.29 11.89 -13.17
C ALA A 40 5.90 12.07 -14.65
N PHE A 41 4.62 12.30 -14.96
CA PHE A 41 4.20 12.64 -16.32
C PHE A 41 4.82 13.95 -16.80
N GLY A 42 4.80 15.00 -15.98
CA GLY A 42 5.42 16.29 -16.30
C GLY A 42 6.93 16.15 -16.59
N SER A 43 7.65 15.40 -15.76
CA SER A 43 9.08 15.11 -15.98
C SER A 43 9.32 14.28 -17.25
N SER A 44 8.51 13.25 -17.51
CA SER A 44 8.63 12.41 -18.71
C SER A 44 8.42 13.25 -19.99
N LEU A 45 7.41 14.10 -20.00
CA LEU A 45 7.12 15.02 -21.11
C LEU A 45 8.24 16.05 -21.29
N ALA A 46 8.74 16.65 -20.20
CA ALA A 46 9.80 17.65 -20.27
C ALA A 46 11.13 17.08 -20.79
N LEU A 47 11.48 15.85 -20.41
CA LEU A 47 12.77 15.24 -20.75
C LEU A 47 12.74 14.47 -22.08
N THR A 48 11.62 13.84 -22.43
CA THR A 48 11.54 12.92 -23.58
C THR A 48 10.49 13.31 -24.62
N GLY A 49 9.69 14.35 -24.36
CA GLY A 49 8.55 14.73 -25.20
C GLY A 49 7.38 13.75 -25.17
N SER A 50 7.47 12.67 -24.39
CA SER A 50 6.50 11.57 -24.38
C SER A 50 6.15 11.11 -22.96
N PRO A 51 4.88 10.73 -22.68
CA PRO A 51 4.47 10.19 -21.39
C PRO A 51 4.88 8.72 -21.19
N VAL A 52 5.41 8.06 -22.22
CA VAL A 52 5.71 6.61 -22.21
C VAL A 52 6.71 6.25 -21.10
N GLY A 53 7.67 7.12 -20.78
CA GLY A 53 8.60 6.91 -19.67
C GLY A 53 7.89 6.74 -18.33
N ALA A 54 6.98 7.66 -17.99
CA ALA A 54 6.15 7.57 -16.79
C ALA A 54 5.24 6.34 -16.79
N MET A 55 4.64 6.00 -17.93
CA MET A 55 3.77 4.81 -18.04
C MET A 55 4.52 3.51 -17.75
N LYS A 56 5.77 3.37 -18.21
CA LYS A 56 6.60 2.19 -17.90
C LYS A 56 6.86 2.05 -16.41
N VAL A 57 7.13 3.16 -15.72
CA VAL A 57 7.34 3.16 -14.26
C VAL A 57 6.07 2.71 -13.53
N PHE A 58 4.91 3.25 -13.89
CA PHE A 58 3.64 2.83 -13.29
C PHE A 58 3.31 1.36 -13.57
N LEU A 59 3.59 0.87 -14.76
CA LEU A 59 3.39 -0.54 -15.11
C LEU A 59 4.26 -1.45 -14.21
N ILE A 60 5.54 -1.14 -14.06
CA ILE A 60 6.44 -1.91 -13.19
C ILE A 60 5.94 -1.88 -11.74
N PHE A 61 5.49 -0.71 -11.26
CA PHE A 61 4.92 -0.59 -9.92
C PHE A 61 3.68 -1.47 -9.73
N TYR A 62 2.75 -1.49 -10.69
CA TYR A 62 1.57 -2.35 -10.62
C TYR A 62 1.92 -3.84 -10.63
N ILE A 63 2.91 -4.25 -11.43
CA ILE A 63 3.40 -5.64 -11.42
C ILE A 63 3.95 -6.00 -10.03
N ALA A 64 4.74 -5.10 -9.43
CA ALA A 64 5.25 -5.31 -8.07
C ALA A 64 4.10 -5.41 -7.04
N CYS A 65 3.07 -4.55 -7.14
CA CYS A 65 1.88 -4.65 -6.29
C CYS A 65 1.19 -6.01 -6.41
N VAL A 66 1.00 -6.52 -7.64
CA VAL A 66 0.41 -7.86 -7.85
C VAL A 66 1.25 -8.95 -7.19
N VAL A 67 2.58 -8.90 -7.33
CA VAL A 67 3.47 -9.88 -6.68
C VAL A 67 3.37 -9.82 -5.16
N ILE A 68 3.31 -8.62 -4.58
CA ILE A 68 3.15 -8.43 -3.12
C ILE A 68 1.79 -8.97 -2.66
N THR A 69 0.70 -8.61 -3.36
CA THR A 69 -0.65 -9.11 -3.05
C THR A 69 -0.69 -10.62 -3.15
N TRP A 70 -0.08 -11.22 -4.18
CA TRP A 70 0.00 -12.67 -4.33
C TRP A 70 0.79 -13.34 -3.20
N ALA A 71 1.93 -12.76 -2.80
CA ALA A 71 2.73 -13.26 -1.69
C ALA A 71 1.97 -13.22 -0.35
N VAL A 72 1.26 -12.12 -0.07
CA VAL A 72 0.45 -11.98 1.16
C VAL A 72 -0.78 -12.90 1.09
N TYR A 73 -1.53 -12.87 0.00
CA TYR A 73 -2.74 -13.67 -0.17
C TYR A 73 -2.44 -15.18 -0.11
N GLY A 74 -1.43 -15.64 -0.84
CA GLY A 74 -1.01 -17.04 -0.85
C GLY A 74 -0.40 -17.51 0.47
N ARG A 75 0.23 -16.62 1.25
CA ARG A 75 0.76 -16.94 2.60
C ARG A 75 -0.32 -16.94 3.68
N HIS A 76 -1.33 -16.08 3.58
CA HIS A 76 -2.39 -15.95 4.60
C HIS A 76 -3.62 -16.83 4.34
N SER A 77 -3.91 -17.22 3.09
CA SER A 77 -5.04 -18.10 2.76
C SER A 77 -4.76 -19.59 3.02
N LYS A 78 -3.53 -19.95 3.41
CA LYS A 78 -3.12 -21.33 3.71
C LYS A 78 -3.07 -21.63 5.22
N LYS A 79 -3.80 -20.86 6.03
CA LYS A 79 -4.02 -21.15 7.46
C LYS A 79 -5.37 -21.82 7.68
#